data_AF-A0A1H9DZ21-F1
#
_entry.id   AF-A0A1H9DZ21-F1
#
_cell.length_a   1.000
_cell.length_b   1.000
_cell.length_c   1.000
_cell.angle_alpha   90.00
_cell.angle_beta   90.00
_cell.angle_gamma   90.00
#
_symmetry.space_group_name_H-M   'P 1'
#
loop_
_entity.id
_entity.type
_entity.pdbx_description
1 polymer ?
#
loop_
_entity_poly.entity_id
_entity_poly.type
_entity_poly.pdbx_seq_one_letter_code
_entity_poly.pdbx_strand_id
1 'polypeptide(L)'
;MRSSTLDRAIRDALALIRATSGHDLGEQTERARKCLAQAVMDSPDAPQRALAHVAAADEHLEYGELMEARTLLTAARSFLPGARAVVPARA
;
A
#
# COMPACT_ATOMS: atom_id res chain seq x y z
N MET A 1 3.83 15.10 13.09
CA MET A 1 4.21 14.70 11.71
C MET A 1 2.93 14.31 10.99
N ARG A 2 2.52 15.07 9.97
CA ARG A 2 1.31 14.74 9.18
C ARG A 2 1.66 13.54 8.30
N SER A 3 0.88 12.46 8.42
CA SER A 3 0.94 11.35 7.47
C SER A 3 0.61 11.87 6.07
N SER A 4 1.43 11.57 5.07
CA SER A 4 1.09 11.87 3.67
C SER A 4 -0.19 11.11 3.27
N THR A 5 -0.91 11.65 2.28
CA THR A 5 -2.10 11.01 1.69
C THR A 5 -1.77 9.59 1.21
N LEU A 6 -0.57 9.42 0.61
CA LEU A 6 -0.06 8.12 0.19
C LEU A 6 0.17 7.13 1.35
N ASP A 7 0.76 7.56 2.49
CA ASP A 7 0.94 6.65 3.64
C ASP A 7 -0.41 6.19 4.22
N ARG A 8 -1.42 7.08 4.25
CA ARG A 8 -2.77 6.70 4.65
C ARG A 8 -3.38 5.69 3.69
N ALA A 9 -3.34 5.96 2.39
CA ALA A 9 -3.88 5.06 1.37
C ALA A 9 -3.21 3.67 1.41
N ILE A 10 -1.88 3.62 1.60
CA ILE A 10 -1.15 2.35 1.76
C ILE A 10 -1.64 1.60 3.01
N ARG A 11 -1.84 2.28 4.15
CA ARG A 11 -2.33 1.63 5.37
C ARG A 11 -3.76 1.10 5.20
N ASP A 12 -4.62 1.85 4.54
CA ASP A 12 -6.00 1.45 4.27
C ASP A 12 -6.03 0.25 3.32
N ALA A 13 -5.23 0.26 2.25
CA ALA A 13 -5.08 -0.87 1.34
C ALA A 13 -4.59 -2.14 2.06
N LEU A 14 -3.56 -2.01 2.91
CA LEU A 14 -3.06 -3.11 3.74
C LEU A 14 -4.13 -3.67 4.69
N ALA A 15 -5.04 -2.84 5.20
CA ALA A 15 -6.15 -3.27 6.04
C ALA A 15 -7.21 -4.04 5.24
N LEU A 16 -7.60 -3.52 4.07
CA LEU A 16 -8.57 -4.14 3.16
C LEU A 16 -8.13 -5.53 2.70
N ILE A 17 -6.86 -5.69 2.29
CA ILE A 17 -6.36 -6.98 1.79
C ILE A 17 -6.03 -7.99 2.90
N ARG A 18 -5.89 -7.53 4.15
CA ARG A 18 -5.63 -8.42 5.31
C ARG A 18 -6.91 -9.05 5.86
N ALA A 19 -8.04 -8.36 5.74
CA ALA A 19 -9.30 -8.76 6.38
C ALA A 19 -10.12 -9.77 5.56
N THR A 20 -9.72 -10.07 4.33
CA THR A 20 -10.67 -10.56 3.33
C THR A 20 -10.32 -11.95 2.84
N SER A 21 -11.14 -12.91 3.26
CA SER A 21 -11.28 -14.23 2.64
C SER A 21 -12.76 -14.42 2.31
N GLY A 22 -13.11 -14.60 1.03
CA GLY A 22 -14.50 -14.82 0.61
C GLY A 22 -14.98 -13.94 -0.55
N HIS A 23 -16.30 -13.87 -0.72
CA HIS A 23 -17.01 -13.26 -1.86
C HIS A 23 -16.65 -11.79 -2.12
N ASP A 24 -16.29 -11.04 -1.06
CA ASP A 24 -16.03 -9.60 -1.13
C ASP A 24 -14.59 -9.23 -1.52
N LEU A 25 -13.73 -10.24 -1.79
CA LEU A 25 -12.32 -9.99 -2.08
C LEU A 25 -12.11 -9.14 -3.34
N GLY A 26 -12.87 -9.41 -4.41
CA GLY A 26 -12.77 -8.64 -5.65
C GLY A 26 -13.09 -7.16 -5.44
N GLU A 27 -14.19 -6.86 -4.73
CA GLU A 27 -14.61 -5.49 -4.47
C GLU A 27 -13.63 -4.74 -3.57
N GLN A 28 -13.09 -5.40 -2.54
CA GLN A 28 -12.12 -4.77 -1.63
C GLN A 28 -10.77 -4.53 -2.31
N THR A 29 -10.31 -5.47 -3.14
CA THR A 29 -9.11 -5.31 -3.96
C THR A 29 -9.27 -4.15 -4.94
N GLU A 30 -10.39 -4.09 -5.65
CA GLU A 30 -10.70 -2.99 -6.57
C GLU A 30 -10.76 -1.63 -5.86
N ARG A 31 -11.36 -1.60 -4.66
CA ARG A 31 -11.39 -0.40 -3.82
C ARG A 31 -9.97 0.02 -3.41
N ALA A 32 -9.12 -0.93 -3.01
CA ALA A 32 -7.74 -0.66 -2.65
C ALA A 32 -6.97 -0.06 -3.83
N ARG A 33 -7.11 -0.64 -5.04
CA ARG A 33 -6.50 -0.13 -6.28
C ARG A 33 -6.89 1.32 -6.56
N LYS A 34 -8.18 1.63 -6.53
CA LYS A 34 -8.68 3.00 -6.75
C LYS A 34 -8.13 4.00 -5.75
N CYS A 35 -8.10 3.63 -4.46
CA CYS A 35 -7.55 4.49 -3.41
C CYS A 35 -6.04 4.73 -3.60
N LEU A 36 -5.28 3.69 -3.99
CA LEU A 36 -3.84 3.81 -4.26
C LEU A 36 -3.58 4.70 -5.48
N ALA A 37 -4.29 4.48 -6.59
CA ALA A 37 -4.15 5.28 -7.80
C ALA A 37 -4.42 6.78 -7.54
N GLN A 38 -5.50 7.08 -6.82
CA GLN A 38 -5.80 8.47 -6.44
C GLN A 38 -4.70 9.07 -5.57
N ALA A 39 -4.23 8.33 -4.56
CA ALA A 39 -3.20 8.84 -3.64
C ALA A 39 -1.85 9.08 -4.33
N VAL A 40 -1.51 8.29 -5.37
CA VAL A 40 -0.34 8.51 -6.23
C VAL A 40 -0.49 9.82 -6.99
N MET A 41 -1.65 10.08 -7.61
CA MET A 41 -1.90 11.35 -8.32
C MET A 41 -1.84 12.56 -7.38
N ASP A 42 -2.33 12.41 -6.15
CA ASP A 42 -2.36 13.48 -5.14
C ASP A 42 -1.00 13.69 -4.44
N SER A 43 0.00 12.84 -4.73
CA SER A 43 1.32 12.88 -4.08
C SER A 43 2.47 12.96 -5.11
N PRO A 44 2.54 14.02 -5.94
CA PRO A 44 3.60 14.15 -6.95
C PRO A 44 5.01 14.22 -6.36
N ASP A 45 5.14 14.70 -5.12
CA ASP A 45 6.41 14.80 -4.39
C ASP A 45 6.79 13.51 -3.63
N ALA A 46 6.01 12.43 -3.79
CA ALA A 46 6.32 11.17 -3.13
C ALA A 46 7.64 10.58 -3.68
N PRO A 47 8.44 9.90 -2.83
CA PRO A 47 9.65 9.23 -3.28
C PRO A 47 9.36 8.25 -4.42
N GLN A 48 10.10 8.36 -5.53
CA GLN A 48 9.91 7.51 -6.71
C GLN A 48 9.96 6.01 -6.39
N ARG A 49 10.79 5.59 -5.42
CA ARG A 49 10.83 4.21 -4.95
C ARG A 49 9.52 3.76 -4.32
N ALA A 50 8.86 4.61 -3.54
CA ALA A 50 7.55 4.31 -2.98
C ALA A 50 6.51 4.14 -4.09
N LEU A 51 6.50 5.07 -5.05
CA LEU A 51 5.60 5.04 -6.21
C LEU A 51 5.78 3.78 -7.05
N ALA A 52 7.02 3.37 -7.33
CA ALA A 52 7.30 2.15 -8.08
C ALA A 52 6.80 0.89 -7.38
N HIS A 53 6.93 0.80 -6.04
CA HIS A 53 6.39 -0.33 -5.29
C HIS A 53 4.86 -0.32 -5.23
N VAL A 54 4.22 0.86 -5.22
CA VAL A 54 2.75 0.97 -5.30
C VAL A 54 2.25 0.52 -6.67
N ALA A 55 2.93 0.92 -7.76
CA ALA A 55 2.58 0.48 -9.11
C ALA A 55 2.70 -1.05 -9.26
N ALA A 56 3.82 -1.64 -8.81
CA ALA A 56 3.98 -3.09 -8.81
C ALA A 56 2.92 -3.79 -7.94
N ALA A 57 2.57 -3.23 -6.78
CA ALA A 57 1.51 -3.79 -5.94
C ALA A 57 0.15 -3.76 -6.63
N ASP A 58 -0.16 -2.71 -7.41
CA ASP A 58 -1.40 -2.60 -8.18
C ASP A 58 -1.53 -3.72 -9.23
N GLU A 59 -0.44 -4.06 -9.92
CA GLU A 59 -0.37 -5.19 -10.84
C GLU A 59 -0.69 -6.52 -10.13
N HIS A 60 -0.07 -6.79 -8.97
CA HIS A 60 -0.36 -7.99 -8.19
C HIS A 60 -1.81 -8.05 -7.67
N LEU A 61 -2.39 -6.90 -7.31
CA LEU A 61 -3.80 -6.81 -6.92
C LEU A 61 -4.73 -7.18 -8.09
N GLU A 62 -4.40 -6.81 -9.32
CA GLU A 62 -5.15 -7.21 -10.52
C GLU A 62 -5.22 -8.72 -10.70
N TYR A 63 -4.14 -9.43 -10.37
CA TYR A 63 -4.04 -10.89 -10.48
C TYR A 63 -4.45 -11.64 -9.21
N GLY A 64 -4.86 -10.93 -8.15
CA GLY A 64 -5.23 -11.55 -6.87
C GLY A 64 -4.05 -12.07 -6.04
N GLU A 65 -2.83 -11.63 -6.34
CA GLU A 65 -1.58 -12.00 -5.67
C GLU A 65 -1.39 -11.17 -4.38
N LEU A 66 -2.24 -11.44 -3.39
CA LEU A 66 -2.37 -10.60 -2.19
C LEU A 66 -1.12 -10.56 -1.33
N MET A 67 -0.32 -11.64 -1.28
CA MET A 67 0.89 -11.69 -0.47
C MET A 67 2.00 -10.81 -1.06
N GLU A 68 2.15 -10.86 -2.38
CA GLU A 68 3.06 -10.06 -3.17
C GLU A 68 2.67 -8.58 -3.08
N ALA A 69 1.40 -8.25 -3.32
CA ALA A 69 0.87 -6.91 -3.16
C ALA A 69 1.13 -6.35 -1.75
N ARG A 70 0.88 -7.16 -0.70
CA ARG A 70 1.09 -6.75 0.69
C ARG A 70 2.57 -6.49 1.00
N THR A 71 3.46 -7.30 0.44
CA THR A 71 4.91 -7.16 0.59
C THR A 71 5.37 -5.84 -0.03
N LEU A 72 4.94 -5.56 -1.25
CA LEU A 72 5.28 -4.34 -1.97
C LEU A 72 4.71 -3.09 -1.31
N LEU A 73 3.45 -3.12 -0.85
CA LEU A 73 2.85 -2.00 -0.10
C LEU A 73 3.57 -1.74 1.23
N THR A 74 4.02 -2.79 1.92
CA THR A 74 4.82 -2.65 3.13
C THR A 74 6.18 -2.00 2.83
N ALA A 75 6.84 -2.43 1.75
CA ALA A 75 8.08 -1.83 1.28
C ALA A 75 7.89 -0.37 0.86
N ALA A 76 6.85 -0.05 0.07
CA ALA A 76 6.49 1.30 -0.34
C ALA A 76 6.39 2.25 0.85
N ARG A 77 5.71 1.79 1.92
CA ARG A 77 5.53 2.57 3.15
C ARG A 77 6.86 2.89 3.83
N SER A 78 7.84 1.98 3.80
CA SER A 78 9.14 2.20 4.44
C SER A 78 9.97 3.31 3.78
N PHE A 79 9.68 3.66 2.52
CA PHE A 79 10.31 4.77 1.82
C PHE A 79 9.64 6.12 2.12
N LEU A 80 8.47 6.16 2.77
CA LEU A 80 7.75 7.40 3.03
C LEU A 80 8.25 8.12 4.29
N PRO A 81 8.38 9.46 4.26
CA PRO A 81 8.78 10.23 5.42
C PRO A 81 7.74 10.12 6.54
N GLY A 82 8.19 9.77 7.75
CA GLY A 82 7.30 9.58 8.91
C GLY A 82 6.72 8.17 9.05
N ALA A 83 7.04 7.24 8.14
CA ALA A 83 6.87 5.81 8.40
C ALA A 83 7.80 5.44 9.55
N ARG A 84 7.22 5.24 10.73
CA ARG A 84 7.94 4.84 11.94
C ARG A 84 8.80 3.63 11.59
N ALA A 85 10.13 3.79 11.57
CA ALA A 85 11.05 2.68 11.37
C ALA A 85 10.71 1.63 12.44
N VAL A 86 10.17 0.50 12.00
CA VAL A 86 9.99 -0.65 12.89
C VAL A 86 11.39 -1.22 13.06
N VAL A 87 12.11 -0.68 14.03
CA VAL A 87 13.37 -1.28 14.50
C VAL A 87 13.00 -2.65 15.05
N PRO A 88 13.51 -3.77 14.49
CA PRO A 88 13.36 -5.04 15.16
C PRO A 88 14.09 -4.94 16.49
N ALA A 89 13.36 -5.02 17.60
CA ALA A 89 13.95 -5.16 18.92
C ALA A 89 14.78 -6.45 18.92
N ARG A 90 16.11 -6.32 18.97
CA ARG A 90 16.99 -7.45 19.23
C ARG A 90 16.81 -7.83 20.70
N ALA A 91 16.43 -9.08 20.93
CA ALA A 91 16.45 -9.75 22.22
C ALA A 91 17.88 -9.93 22.73
#